data_AF-A0A844FV41-F1
#
_entry.id   AF-A0A844FV41-F1
#
_cell.length_a   1.000
_cell.length_b   1.000
_cell.length_c   1.000
_cell.angle_alpha   90.00
_cell.angle_beta   90.00
_cell.angle_gamma   90.00
#
_symmetry.space_group_name_H-M   'P 1'
#
loop_
_entity.id
_entity.type
_entity.pdbx_description
1 polymer ?
#
loop_
_entity_poly.entity_id
_entity_poly.type
_entity_poly.pdbx_seq_one_letter_code
_entity_poly.pdbx_strand_id
1 'polypeptide(L)'
;MSRTRLARKLEMYINISGVKRITPHGFRHSHASFLIMNGIDDSLIAERLGHTVAELRKTYAHVYKSMRQNMKSIHSMYVVVHVATLETTFGIKAALRRSKKDLFT
;
A
#
# COMPACT_ATOMS: atom_id res chain seq x y z
N MET A 1 0.42 -11.32 33.80
CA MET A 1 -1.06 -11.22 33.71
C MET A 1 -1.63 -12.58 33.35
N SER A 2 -2.65 -13.09 34.06
CA SER A 2 -3.31 -14.35 33.67
C SER A 2 -4.11 -14.18 32.36
N ARG A 3 -4.20 -15.25 31.55
CA ARG A 3 -4.95 -15.28 30.27
C ARG A 3 -6.38 -14.73 30.43
N THR A 4 -7.04 -15.08 31.52
CA THR A 4 -8.40 -14.62 31.86
C THR A 4 -8.47 -13.12 32.12
N ARG A 5 -7.45 -12.53 32.77
CA ARG A 5 -7.39 -11.08 33.01
C ARG A 5 -7.13 -10.30 31.73
N LEU A 6 -6.31 -10.85 30.83
CA LEU A 6 -6.04 -10.24 29.53
C LEU A 6 -7.30 -10.21 28.66
N ALA A 7 -8.01 -11.33 28.58
CA ALA A 7 -9.27 -11.41 27.83
C ALA A 7 -10.31 -10.40 28.36
N ARG A 8 -10.49 -10.34 29.69
CA ARG A 8 -11.42 -9.39 30.32
C ARG A 8 -11.07 -7.93 30.04
N LYS A 9 -9.78 -7.57 30.13
CA LYS A 9 -9.33 -6.20 29.79
C LYS A 9 -9.54 -5.91 28.31
N LEU A 10 -9.26 -6.87 27.43
CA LEU A 10 -9.45 -6.69 25.99
C LEU A 10 -10.92 -6.43 25.65
N GLU A 11 -11.85 -7.21 26.24
CA GLU A 11 -13.29 -6.99 26.06
C GLU A 11 -13.74 -5.62 26.57
N MET A 12 -13.21 -5.17 27.71
CA MET A 12 -13.47 -3.82 28.22
C MET A 12 -13.05 -2.74 27.22
N TYR A 13 -11.84 -2.81 26.67
CA TYR A 13 -11.36 -1.83 25.67
C TYR A 13 -12.13 -1.91 24.34
N ILE A 14 -12.56 -3.09 23.93
CA ILE A 14 -13.40 -3.28 22.74
C ILE A 14 -14.75 -2.56 22.93
N ASN A 15 -15.38 -2.73 24.09
CA ASN A 15 -16.66 -2.09 24.39
C ASN A 15 -16.54 -0.56 24.43
N ILE A 16 -15.44 -0.04 24.99
CA ILE A 16 -15.18 1.41 25.04
C ILE A 16 -14.95 1.99 23.64
N SER A 17 -14.24 1.27 22.78
CA SER A 17 -13.88 1.75 21.43
C SER A 17 -14.99 1.54 20.38
N GLY A 18 -16.04 0.78 20.70
CA GLY A 18 -17.14 0.49 19.78
C GLY A 18 -16.75 -0.37 18.57
N VAL A 19 -15.57 -1.00 18.60
CA VAL A 19 -15.09 -1.84 17.51
C VAL A 19 -15.67 -3.25 17.59
N LYS A 20 -15.70 -3.95 16.46
CA LYS A 20 -16.07 -5.38 16.43
C LYS A 20 -15.13 -6.18 17.34
N ARG A 21 -15.69 -7.20 18.01
CA ARG A 21 -14.92 -8.11 18.88
C ARG A 21 -13.72 -8.69 18.12
N ILE A 22 -12.52 -8.43 18.64
CA ILE A 22 -11.25 -8.89 18.08
C ILE A 22 -10.50 -9.74 19.11
N THR A 23 -9.82 -10.79 18.65
CA THR A 23 -8.97 -11.62 19.49
C THR A 23 -7.53 -11.10 19.47
N PRO A 24 -6.69 -11.42 20.46
CA PRO A 24 -5.27 -11.07 20.43
C PRO A 24 -4.55 -11.58 19.17
N HIS A 25 -4.97 -12.75 18.67
CA HIS A 25 -4.44 -13.32 17.42
C HIS A 25 -4.90 -12.53 16.20
N GLY A 26 -6.17 -12.11 16.16
CA GLY A 26 -6.68 -11.21 15.12
C GLY A 26 -5.93 -9.88 15.11
N PHE A 27 -5.65 -9.32 16.29
CA PHE A 27 -4.85 -8.09 16.41
C PHE A 27 -3.44 -8.27 15.83
N ARG A 28 -2.79 -9.42 16.10
CA ARG A 28 -1.48 -9.76 15.52
C ARG A 28 -1.55 -9.84 13.99
N HIS A 29 -2.60 -10.42 13.43
CA HIS A 29 -2.80 -10.48 11.98
C HIS A 29 -3.02 -9.10 11.36
N SER A 30 -3.90 -8.28 11.95
CA SER A 30 -4.14 -6.91 11.50
C SER A 30 -2.86 -6.08 11.53
N HIS A 31 -2.06 -6.20 12.59
CA HIS A 31 -0.77 -5.53 12.72
C HIS A 31 0.20 -5.94 11.60
N ALA A 32 0.36 -7.24 11.34
CA ALA A 32 1.23 -7.73 10.28
C ALA A 32 0.78 -7.26 8.88
N SER A 33 -0.52 -7.37 8.57
CA SER A 33 -1.07 -6.88 7.30
C SER A 33 -0.86 -5.38 7.12
N PHE A 34 -1.02 -4.59 8.20
CA PHE A 34 -0.76 -3.15 8.17
C PHE A 34 0.70 -2.84 7.86
N LEU A 35 1.66 -3.50 8.51
CA LEU A 35 3.09 -3.28 8.24
C LEU A 35 3.46 -3.60 6.79
N ILE A 36 2.92 -4.71 6.26
CA ILE A 36 3.14 -5.12 4.86
C ILE A 36 2.59 -4.06 3.90
N MET A 37 1.37 -3.57 4.14
CA MET A 37 0.74 -2.54 3.31
C MET A 37 1.50 -1.20 3.31
N ASN A 38 2.19 -0.87 4.40
CA ASN A 38 3.04 0.32 4.48
C ASN A 38 4.40 0.15 3.77
N GLY A 39 4.69 -1.03 3.21
CA GLY A 39 5.92 -1.28 2.46
C GLY A 39 7.17 -1.37 3.33
N ILE A 40 7.03 -1.75 4.60
CA ILE A 40 8.17 -2.04 5.48
C ILE A 40 8.84 -3.33 5.00
N ASP A 41 10.17 -3.41 5.14
CA ASP A 41 10.93 -4.59 4.73
C ASP A 41 10.45 -5.89 5.41
N ASP A 42 10.29 -6.93 4.61
CA ASP A 42 9.76 -8.22 5.04
C ASP A 42 10.63 -8.87 6.13
N SER A 43 11.94 -8.60 6.14
CA SER A 43 12.89 -9.15 7.12
C SER A 43 12.64 -8.53 8.50
N LEU A 44 12.42 -7.21 8.55
CA LEU A 44 12.09 -6.50 9.79
C LEU A 44 10.74 -6.93 10.36
N ILE A 45 9.75 -7.15 9.48
CA ILE A 45 8.43 -7.65 9.88
C ILE A 45 8.55 -9.08 10.41
N ALA A 46 9.32 -9.93 9.73
CA ALA A 46 9.54 -11.32 10.13
C ALA A 46 10.25 -11.41 11.49
N GLU A 47 11.30 -10.62 11.70
CA GLU A 47 12.01 -10.49 12.98
C GLU A 47 11.06 -10.04 14.10
N ARG A 48 10.28 -8.99 13.86
CA ARG A 48 9.30 -8.48 14.84
C ARG A 48 8.24 -9.51 15.22
N LEU A 49 7.84 -10.36 14.28
CA LEU A 49 6.85 -11.40 14.50
C LEU A 49 7.47 -12.72 15.01
N GLY A 50 8.79 -12.86 14.98
CA GLY A 50 9.49 -14.11 15.28
C GLY A 50 9.22 -15.21 14.26
N HIS A 51 9.01 -14.85 12.99
CA HIS A 51 8.83 -15.79 11.88
C HIS A 51 10.02 -15.72 10.94
N THR A 52 10.17 -16.71 10.07
CA THR A 52 11.01 -16.57 8.88
C THR A 52 10.32 -15.72 7.82
N VAL A 53 11.10 -15.10 6.92
CA VAL A 53 10.55 -14.33 5.78
C VAL A 53 9.67 -15.21 4.89
N ALA A 54 10.05 -16.48 4.71
CA ALA A 54 9.27 -17.44 3.93
C ALA A 54 7.90 -17.71 4.55
N GLU A 55 7.84 -17.92 5.87
CA GLU A 55 6.59 -18.11 6.59
C GLU A 55 5.72 -16.86 6.54
N LEU A 56 6.29 -15.67 6.75
CA LEU A 56 5.58 -14.40 6.63
C LEU A 56 4.90 -14.26 5.27
N ARG A 57 5.67 -14.43 4.19
CA ARG A 57 5.16 -14.33 2.81
C ARG A 57 4.11 -15.38 2.50
N LYS A 58 4.23 -16.60 3.05
CA LYS A 58 3.24 -17.67 2.91
C LYS A 58 1.94 -17.33 3.64
N THR A 59 2.01 -16.89 4.90
CA THR A 59 0.84 -16.57 5.72
C THR A 59 0.06 -15.37 5.18
N TYR A 60 0.75 -14.35 4.68
CA TYR A 60 0.13 -13.10 4.20
C TYR A 60 0.12 -12.97 2.66
N ALA A 61 0.24 -14.07 1.93
CA ALA A 61 0.32 -14.10 0.46
C ALA A 61 -0.82 -13.31 -0.23
N HIS A 62 -2.02 -13.32 0.34
CA HIS A 62 -3.18 -12.60 -0.16
C HIS A 62 -2.99 -11.06 -0.12
N VAL A 63 -2.32 -10.54 0.92
CA VAL A 63 -2.01 -9.11 1.05
C VAL A 63 -1.03 -8.68 -0.03
N TYR A 64 0.04 -9.45 -0.24
CA TYR A 64 1.01 -9.18 -1.31
C TYR A 64 0.38 -9.24 -2.70
N LYS A 65 -0.58 -10.14 -2.94
CA LYS A 65 -1.31 -10.20 -4.21
C LYS A 65 -2.10 -8.92 -4.47
N SER A 66 -2.81 -8.42 -3.45
CA SER A 66 -3.54 -7.15 -3.52
C SER A 66 -2.60 -5.97 -3.79
N MET A 67 -1.48 -5.88 -3.06
CA MET A 67 -0.48 -4.82 -3.28
C MET A 67 0.08 -4.85 -4.70
N ARG A 68 0.38 -6.05 -5.24
CA ARG A 68 0.86 -6.20 -6.63
C ARG A 68 -0.18 -5.73 -7.65
N GLN A 69 -1.47 -5.95 -7.41
CA GLN A 69 -2.54 -5.46 -8.28
C GLN A 69 -2.65 -3.93 -8.23
N ASN A 70 -2.59 -3.35 -7.03
CA ASN A 70 -2.59 -1.90 -6.85
C ASN A 70 -1.38 -1.25 -7.53
N MET A 71 -0.20 -1.85 -7.38
CA MET A 71 1.02 -1.40 -8.06
C MET A 71 0.87 -1.40 -9.58
N LYS A 72 0.27 -2.46 -10.16
CA LYS A 72 -0.01 -2.51 -11.61
C LYS A 72 -0.95 -1.41 -12.06
N SER A 73 -2.00 -1.14 -11.29
CA SER A 73 -2.96 -0.07 -11.59
C SER A 73 -2.29 1.31 -11.53
N ILE A 74 -1.50 1.57 -10.48
CA ILE A 74 -0.75 2.83 -10.32
C ILE A 74 0.26 3.01 -11.46
N HIS A 75 1.02 1.96 -11.79
CA HIS A 75 1.99 2.02 -12.88
C HIS A 75 1.31 2.29 -14.23
N SER A 76 0.19 1.61 -14.51
CA SER A 76 -0.62 1.86 -15.71
C SER A 76 -1.08 3.33 -15.79
N MET A 77 -1.56 3.89 -14.66
CA MET A 77 -1.95 5.29 -14.60
C MET A 77 -0.78 6.25 -14.83
N TYR A 78 0.37 5.98 -14.21
CA TYR A 78 1.56 6.83 -14.35
C TYR A 78 2.09 6.85 -15.78
N VAL A 79 2.11 5.68 -16.46
CA VAL A 79 2.51 5.57 -17.88
C VAL A 79 1.55 6.35 -18.77
N VAL A 80 0.23 6.22 -18.58
CA VAL A 80 -0.75 6.97 -19.38
C VAL A 80 -0.60 8.48 -19.19
N VAL A 81 -0.42 8.95 -17.95
CA VAL A 81 -0.18 10.37 -17.66
C VAL A 81 1.12 10.86 -18.28
N HIS A 82 2.19 10.06 -18.22
CA HIS A 82 3.47 10.42 -18.84
C HIS A 82 3.36 10.50 -20.37
N VAL A 83 2.70 9.54 -21.02
CA VAL A 83 2.50 9.57 -22.48
C VAL A 83 1.62 10.76 -22.88
N ALA A 84 0.54 11.03 -22.15
CA ALA A 84 -0.36 12.14 -22.45
C ALA A 84 0.32 13.52 -22.32
N THR A 85 1.19 13.71 -21.33
CA THR A 85 1.91 14.99 -21.17
C THR A 85 2.96 15.22 -22.25
N LEU A 86 3.57 14.15 -22.77
CA LEU A 86 4.51 14.22 -23.89
C LEU A 86 3.82 14.65 -25.18
N GLU A 87 2.66 14.08 -25.51
CA GLU A 87 1.89 14.47 -26.71
C GLU A 87 1.49 15.96 -26.68
N THR A 88 1.01 16.45 -25.53
CA THR A 88 0.59 17.87 -25.40
C THR A 88 1.79 18.82 -25.48
N THR A 89 2.92 18.48 -24.86
CA THR A 89 4.13 19.32 -24.91
C THR A 89 4.79 19.30 -26.29
N PHE A 90 4.77 18.16 -26.99
CA PHE A 90 5.24 18.07 -28.38
C PHE A 90 4.34 18.88 -29.31
N GLY A 91 3.02 18.78 -29.14
CA GLY A 91 2.03 19.56 -29.89
C GLY A 91 2.21 21.07 -29.73
N ILE A 92 2.40 21.56 -28.50
CA ILE A 92 2.62 22.98 -28.22
C ILE A 92 3.95 23.46 -28.81
N LYS A 93 5.05 22.69 -28.66
CA LYS A 93 6.35 23.04 -29.26
C LYS A 93 6.30 23.07 -30.79
N ALA A 94 5.57 22.12 -31.40
CA ALA A 94 5.38 22.08 -32.85
C ALA A 94 4.55 23.29 -33.35
N ALA A 95 3.48 23.66 -32.65
CA ALA A 95 2.66 24.83 -32.96
C ALA A 95 3.44 26.15 -32.82
N LEU A 96 4.22 26.31 -31.73
CA LEU A 96 5.03 27.51 -31.51
C LEU A 96 6.12 27.70 -32.58
N ARG A 97 6.68 26.58 -33.10
CA ARG A 97 7.70 26.62 -34.16
C ARG A 97 7.13 27.03 -35.52
N ARG A 98 5.84 26.80 -35.79
CA ARG A 98 5.16 27.29 -37.00
C ARG A 98 4.84 28.78 -36.89
N SER A 99 4.25 29.23 -35.78
CA SER A 99 3.93 30.65 -35.56
C SER A 99 5.14 31.59 -35.63
N LYS A 100 6.32 31.16 -35.15
CA LYS A 100 7.55 31.95 -35.31
C LYS A 100 8.05 32.05 -36.75
N LYS A 101 7.68 31.16 -37.68
CA LYS A 101 8.07 31.29 -39.10
C LYS A 101 7.22 32.33 -39.83
N ASP A 102 5.94 32.41 -39.48
CA ASP A 102 4.99 33.35 -40.11
C ASP A 102 5.20 34.81 -39.66
N LEU A 103 5.97 35.05 -38.60
CA LEU A 103 6.35 36.38 -38.10
C LEU A 103 7.63 36.95 -38.74
N PHE A 104 8.36 36.17 -39.54
CA PHE A 104 9.61 36.59 -40.20
C PHE A 104 9.53 36.51 -41.74
N THR A 105 8.31 36.59 -42.30
CA THR A 105 8.05 36.75 -43.74
C THR A 105 7.27 38.05 -43.94
#